data_AF-A0A3D2TI80-F1
#
_entry.id   AF-A0A3D2TI80-F1
#
_cell.length_a   1.000
_cell.length_b   1.000
_cell.length_c   1.000
_cell.angle_alpha   90.00
_cell.angle_beta   90.00
_cell.angle_gamma   90.00
#
_symmetry.space_group_name_H-M   'P 1'
#
loop_
_entity.id
_entity.type
_entity.pdbx_description
1 polymer ?
#
loop_
_entity_poly.entity_id
_entity_poly.type
_entity_poly.pdbx_seq_one_letter_code
_entity_poly.pdbx_strand_id
1 'polypeptide(L)'
;MDSNEFPSMPNLAQIQARLAANNYRVEAIVDAQLIGIERLLSATIAEDWDAVAQASRYLADQNPEDVGTDIIREARSVCEELNQAPHTTQKPKHLANLLAACRAARKEV
;
A
#
# COMPACT_ATOMS: atom_id res chain seq x y z
N MET A 1 24.61 44.11 2.20
CA MET A 1 25.19 42.81 2.61
C MET A 1 24.43 41.78 1.80
N ASP A 2 24.93 41.50 0.59
CA ASP A 2 24.31 40.56 -0.35
C ASP A 2 25.08 39.26 -0.29
N SER A 3 24.43 38.21 0.19
CA SER A 3 24.92 36.84 0.06
C SER A 3 23.76 36.01 -0.47
N ASN A 4 23.39 36.29 -1.72
CA ASN A 4 22.71 35.31 -2.57
C ASN A 4 23.70 34.16 -2.80
N GLU A 5 23.71 33.20 -1.88
CA GLU A 5 24.31 31.88 -2.09
C GLU A 5 23.51 31.18 -3.18
N PHE A 6 23.87 31.46 -4.44
CA PHE A 6 23.38 30.66 -5.57
C PHE A 6 23.91 29.23 -5.41
N PRO A 7 23.06 28.20 -5.47
CA PRO A 7 23.52 26.82 -5.44
C PRO A 7 24.44 26.58 -6.63
N SER A 8 25.68 26.18 -6.35
CA SER A 8 26.68 25.85 -7.37
C SER A 8 26.22 24.66 -8.22
N MET A 9 26.59 24.63 -9.51
CA MET A 9 26.17 23.57 -10.45
C MET A 9 26.36 22.12 -9.96
N PRO A 10 27.42 21.76 -9.21
CA PRO A 10 27.56 20.42 -8.62
C PRO A 10 26.46 20.10 -7.60
N ASN A 11 25.99 21.11 -6.87
CA ASN A 11 24.94 21.01 -5.87
C ASN A 11 23.57 20.81 -6.54
N LEU A 12 23.33 21.51 -7.66
CA LEU A 12 22.14 21.31 -8.50
C LEU A 12 22.08 19.90 -9.10
N ALA A 13 23.20 19.37 -9.61
CA ALA A 13 23.27 18.02 -10.15
C ALA A 13 23.00 16.95 -9.07
N GLN A 14 23.52 17.14 -7.85
CA GLN A 14 23.23 16.26 -6.71
C GLN A 14 21.75 16.33 -6.28
N ILE A 15 21.17 17.53 -6.24
CA ILE A 15 19.74 17.71 -5.93
C ILE A 15 18.88 17.03 -6.99
N GLN A 16 19.20 17.18 -8.27
CA GLN A 16 18.48 16.53 -9.37
C GLN A 16 18.59 14.99 -9.31
N ALA A 17 19.77 14.45 -9.01
CA ALA A 17 19.95 13.01 -8.85
C ALA A 17 19.15 12.45 -7.66
N ARG A 18 19.11 13.17 -6.53
CA ARG A 18 18.29 12.81 -5.36
C ARG A 18 16.80 12.89 -5.68
N LEU A 19 16.37 13.90 -6.43
CA LEU A 19 14.97 14.05 -6.84
C LEU A 19 14.55 12.92 -7.78
N ALA A 20 15.36 12.57 -8.77
CA ALA A 20 15.10 11.46 -9.68
C ALA A 20 15.03 10.12 -8.94
N ALA A 21 15.96 9.87 -8.01
CA ALA A 21 15.94 8.67 -7.18
C ALA A 21 14.69 8.62 -6.27
N ASN A 22 14.26 9.75 -5.73
CA ASN A 22 13.05 9.83 -4.93
C ASN A 22 11.79 9.60 -5.78
N ASN A 23 11.71 10.18 -6.98
CA ASN A 23 10.59 9.96 -7.89
C ASN A 23 10.46 8.48 -8.26
N TYR A 24 11.57 7.83 -8.61
CA TYR A 24 11.57 6.40 -8.91
C TYR A 24 11.11 5.54 -7.73
N ARG A 25 11.52 5.91 -6.51
CA ARG A 25 11.07 5.24 -5.28
C ARG A 25 9.57 5.42 -5.07
N VAL A 26 9.05 6.63 -5.26
CA VAL A 26 7.61 6.91 -5.14
C VAL A 26 6.82 6.11 -6.18
N GLU A 27 7.25 6.09 -7.44
CA GLU A 27 6.62 5.28 -8.50
C GLU A 27 6.59 3.80 -8.14
N ALA A 28 7.71 3.23 -7.68
CA ALA A 28 7.77 1.83 -7.29
C ALA A 28 6.86 1.49 -6.09
N ILE A 29 6.71 2.42 -5.13
CA ILE A 29 5.81 2.27 -3.98
C ILE A 29 4.35 2.29 -4.46
N VAL A 30 3.99 3.24 -5.32
CA VAL A 30 2.63 3.36 -5.87
C VAL A 30 2.25 2.13 -6.70
N ASP A 31 3.15 1.64 -7.55
CA ASP A 31 2.92 0.42 -8.34
C ASP A 31 2.74 -0.81 -7.44
N ALA A 32 3.59 -0.97 -6.42
CA ALA A 32 3.50 -2.09 -5.49
C ALA A 32 2.20 -2.09 -4.67
N GLN A 33 1.68 -0.91 -4.32
CA GLN A 33 0.39 -0.75 -3.66
C GLN A 33 -0.76 -1.11 -4.58
N LEU A 34 -0.73 -0.63 -5.83
CA LEU A 34 -1.77 -0.90 -6.81
C LEU A 34 -1.88 -2.41 -7.06
N ILE A 35 -0.74 -3.10 -7.21
CA ILE A 35 -0.68 -4.56 -7.40
C ILE A 35 -1.29 -5.29 -6.19
N GLY A 36 -1.00 -4.86 -4.96
CA GLY A 36 -1.55 -5.48 -3.74
C GLY A 36 -3.07 -5.34 -3.65
N ILE A 37 -3.59 -4.15 -3.94
CA ILE A 37 -5.03 -3.85 -3.92
C ILE A 37 -5.77 -4.57 -5.04
N GLU A 38 -5.21 -4.59 -6.26
CA GLU A 38 -5.79 -5.31 -7.40
C GLU A 38 -5.85 -6.81 -7.13
N ARG A 39 -4.78 -7.40 -6.59
CA ARG A 39 -4.77 -8.82 -6.18
C ARG A 39 -5.85 -9.12 -5.15
N LEU A 40 -6.03 -8.26 -4.15
CA LEU A 40 -7.08 -8.41 -3.15
C LEU A 40 -8.48 -8.36 -3.79
N LEU A 41 -8.70 -7.42 -4.71
CA LEU A 41 -9.97 -7.25 -5.39
C LEU A 41 -10.29 -8.46 -6.29
N SER A 42 -9.31 -8.91 -7.09
CA SER A 42 -9.44 -10.09 -7.95
C SER A 42 -9.73 -11.35 -7.12
N ALA A 43 -9.01 -11.55 -6.02
CA ALA A 43 -9.24 -12.68 -5.11
C ALA A 43 -10.64 -12.63 -4.48
N THR A 44 -11.11 -11.43 -4.10
CA THR A 44 -12.47 -11.24 -3.56
C THR A 44 -13.54 -11.56 -4.60
N ILE A 45 -13.35 -11.15 -5.86
CA ILE A 45 -14.29 -11.44 -6.96
C ILE A 45 -14.32 -12.94 -7.28
N ALA A 46 -13.17 -13.60 -7.21
CA ALA A 46 -13.05 -15.05 -7.43
C ALA A 46 -13.53 -15.90 -6.23
N GLU A 47 -13.93 -15.26 -5.12
CA GLU A 47 -14.21 -15.91 -3.83
C GLU A 47 -13.07 -16.83 -3.35
N ASP A 48 -11.84 -16.49 -3.75
CA ASP A 48 -10.63 -17.21 -3.39
C ASP A 48 -10.11 -16.68 -2.05
N TRP A 49 -10.60 -17.27 -0.97
CA TRP A 49 -10.28 -16.83 0.40
C TRP A 49 -8.81 -17.04 0.77
N ASP A 50 -8.13 -18.01 0.16
CA ASP A 50 -6.69 -18.22 0.34
C ASP A 50 -5.89 -17.09 -0.33
N ALA A 51 -6.27 -16.71 -1.54
CA ALA A 51 -5.67 -15.56 -2.22
C ALA A 51 -5.99 -14.24 -1.49
N VAL A 52 -7.19 -14.09 -0.91
CA VAL A 52 -7.53 -12.95 -0.05
C VAL A 52 -6.64 -12.91 1.19
N ALA A 53 -6.38 -14.05 1.84
CA ALA A 53 -5.47 -14.14 2.98
C ALA A 53 -4.05 -13.73 2.59
N GLN A 54 -3.54 -14.22 1.45
CA GLN A 54 -2.20 -13.87 0.97
C GLN A 54 -2.08 -12.38 0.62
N ALA A 55 -3.06 -11.83 -0.08
CA ALA A 55 -3.08 -10.41 -0.43
C ALA A 55 -3.21 -9.52 0.82
N SER A 56 -4.05 -9.91 1.79
CA SER A 56 -4.20 -9.19 3.06
C SER A 56 -2.90 -9.25 3.87
N ARG A 57 -2.21 -10.38 3.90
CA ARG A 57 -0.93 -10.51 4.58
C ARG A 57 0.14 -9.65 3.93
N TYR A 58 0.20 -9.65 2.60
CA TYR A 58 1.09 -8.76 1.85
C TYR A 58 0.87 -7.29 2.20
N LEU A 59 -0.39 -6.84 2.29
CA LEU A 59 -0.74 -5.47 2.68
C LEU A 59 -0.41 -5.18 4.15
N ALA A 60 -0.59 -6.15 5.05
CA ALA A 60 -0.29 -6.01 6.48
C ALA A 60 1.22 -5.92 6.79
N ASP A 61 2.07 -6.43 5.89
CA ASP A 61 3.53 -6.40 5.98
C ASP A 61 4.15 -5.14 5.34
N GLN A 62 3.35 -4.30 4.67
CA GLN A 62 3.83 -3.02 4.13
C GLN A 62 4.00 -1.95 5.23
N ASN A 63 4.71 -0.85 4.92
CA ASN A 63 4.82 0.26 5.86
C ASN A 63 3.51 1.07 5.91
N PRO A 64 3.13 1.58 7.11
CA PRO A 64 1.94 2.42 7.27
C PRO A 64 2.04 3.76 6.54
N GLU A 65 3.25 4.27 6.33
CA GLU A 65 3.49 5.49 5.54
C GLU A 65 3.19 5.27 4.05
N ASP A 66 3.37 4.04 3.57
CA ASP A 66 3.12 3.69 2.19
C ASP A 66 1.61 3.49 1.99
N VAL A 67 1.01 2.55 2.72
CA VAL A 67 -0.35 2.05 2.40
C VAL A 67 -1.43 2.61 3.33
N GLY A 68 -1.08 3.38 4.35
CA GLY A 68 -2.01 3.90 5.33
C GLY A 68 -2.29 2.92 6.48
N THR A 69 -2.28 3.45 7.69
CA THR A 69 -2.43 2.70 8.95
C THR A 69 -3.77 1.94 9.03
N ASP A 70 -4.85 2.50 8.46
CA ASP A 70 -6.15 1.85 8.45
C ASP A 70 -6.16 0.60 7.56
N ILE A 71 -5.52 0.64 6.39
CA ILE A 71 -5.43 -0.52 5.49
C ILE A 71 -4.67 -1.66 6.15
N ILE A 72 -3.55 -1.35 6.82
CA ILE A 72 -2.78 -2.35 7.57
C ILE A 72 -3.60 -2.95 8.72
N ARG A 73 -4.32 -2.11 9.48
CA ARG A 73 -5.16 -2.59 10.59
C ARG A 73 -6.23 -3.55 10.08
N GLU A 74 -6.99 -3.14 9.07
CA GLU A 74 -8.06 -4.00 8.52
C GLU A 74 -7.49 -5.25 7.85
N ALA A 75 -6.33 -5.18 7.21
CA ALA A 75 -5.68 -6.32 6.58
C ALA A 75 -5.23 -7.36 7.62
N ARG A 76 -4.73 -6.91 8.78
CA ARG A 76 -4.43 -7.80 9.92
C ARG A 76 -5.70 -8.46 10.47
N SER A 77 -6.78 -7.70 10.66
CA SER A 77 -8.06 -8.25 11.12
C SER A 77 -8.58 -9.32 10.16
N VAL A 78 -8.48 -9.11 8.84
CA VAL A 78 -8.86 -10.12 7.83
C VAL A 78 -7.98 -11.37 7.93
N CYS A 79 -6.66 -11.21 8.11
CA CYS A 79 -5.75 -12.35 8.30
C CYS A 79 -6.08 -13.13 9.58
N GLU A 80 -6.40 -12.45 10.68
CA GLU A 80 -6.78 -13.09 11.94
C GLU A 80 -8.11 -13.85 11.82
N GLU A 81 -9.12 -13.27 11.17
CA GLU A 81 -10.40 -13.95 10.91
C GLU A 81 -10.21 -15.22 10.07
N LEU A 82 -9.39 -15.14 9.01
CA LEU A 82 -9.12 -16.29 8.14
C LEU A 82 -8.26 -17.36 8.82
N ASN A 83 -7.32 -16.96 9.69
CA ASN A 83 -6.50 -17.91 10.47
C ASN A 83 -7.29 -18.61 11.58
N GLN A 84 -8.27 -17.93 12.19
CA GLN A 84 -9.13 -18.53 13.21
C GLN A 84 -10.19 -19.46 12.62
N ALA A 85 -10.53 -19.27 11.34
CA ALA A 85 -11.60 -19.99 10.67
C ALA A 85 -11.19 -20.48 9.26
N PRO A 86 -10.13 -21.30 9.15
CA PRO A 86 -9.49 -21.68 7.87
C PRO A 86 -10.37 -22.51 6.93
N HIS A 87 -11.54 -22.97 7.40
CA HIS A 87 -12.48 -23.79 6.63
C HIS A 87 -13.85 -23.13 6.47
N THR A 88 -13.98 -21.86 6.88
CA THR A 88 -15.24 -21.15 6.67
C THR A 88 -15.24 -20.60 5.26
N THR A 89 -16.17 -21.05 4.43
CA THR A 89 -16.54 -20.43 3.14
C THR A 89 -17.16 -19.04 3.33
N GLN A 90 -17.00 -18.45 4.52
CA GLN A 90 -17.70 -17.28 4.96
C GLN A 90 -16.82 -16.06 4.73
N LYS A 91 -17.37 -15.11 3.99
CA LYS A 91 -16.73 -13.83 3.72
C LYS A 91 -16.27 -13.17 5.03
N PRO A 92 -14.98 -12.80 5.17
CA PRO A 92 -14.50 -12.10 6.34
C PRO A 92 -15.28 -10.81 6.54
N LYS A 93 -15.67 -10.51 7.77
CA LYS A 93 -16.50 -9.34 8.08
C LYS A 93 -15.72 -8.05 7.83
N HIS A 94 -14.42 -8.08 8.10
CA HIS A 94 -13.52 -6.94 7.92
C HIS A 94 -13.10 -6.73 6.46
N LEU A 95 -13.44 -7.65 5.54
CA LEU A 95 -13.10 -7.49 4.12
C LEU A 95 -13.78 -6.28 3.49
N ALA A 96 -15.03 -5.99 3.86
CA ALA A 96 -15.74 -4.82 3.37
C ALA A 96 -15.06 -3.52 3.83
N ASN A 97 -14.58 -3.49 5.08
CA ASN A 97 -13.87 -2.35 5.65
C ASN A 97 -12.49 -2.18 4.99
N LEU A 98 -11.76 -3.28 4.77
CA LEU A 98 -10.48 -3.27 4.07
C LEU A 98 -10.62 -2.70 2.66
N LEU A 99 -11.63 -3.14 1.90
CA LEU A 99 -11.90 -2.62 0.55
C LEU A 99 -12.33 -1.16 0.58
N ALA A 100 -13.10 -0.74 1.59
CA ALA A 100 -13.49 0.67 1.76
C ALA A 100 -12.26 1.55 2.07
N ALA A 101 -11.36 1.09 2.95
CA ALA A 101 -10.11 1.77 3.27
C ALA A 101 -9.18 1.85 2.04
N CYS A 102 -9.03 0.76 1.27
CA CYS A 102 -8.31 0.76 -0.01
C CYS A 102 -8.89 1.79 -1.01
N ARG A 103 -10.22 1.91 -1.07
CA ARG A 103 -10.91 2.87 -1.93
C ARG A 103 -10.75 4.32 -1.45
N ALA A 104 -10.68 4.55 -0.14
CA ALA A 104 -10.44 5.85 0.45
C ALA A 104 -9.02 6.34 0.14
N ALA A 105 -8.01 5.48 0.35
CA ALA A 105 -6.62 5.79 0.01
C ALA A 105 -6.44 6.16 -1.47
N ARG A 106 -7.14 5.47 -2.39
CA ARG A 106 -7.12 5.81 -3.82
C ARG A 106 -7.74 7.18 -4.16
N LYS A 107 -8.58 7.74 -3.30
CA LYS A 107 -9.19 9.07 -3.51
C LYS A 107 -8.36 10.22 -2.96
N GLU A 108 -7.41 9.95 -2.07
CA GLU A 108 -6.57 10.97 -1.43
C GLU A 108 -5.23 11.18 -2.17
N VAL A 109 -4.92 10.34 -3.17
CA VAL A 109 -3.83 10.51 -4.14
C VAL A 109 -4.37 11.19 -5.40
#